data_AF-A0A3D3R756-F1
#
_entry.id   AF-A0A3D3R756-F1
#
_cell.length_a   1.000
_cell.length_b   1.000
_cell.length_c   1.000
_cell.angle_alpha   90.00
_cell.angle_beta   90.00
_cell.angle_gamma   90.00
#
_symmetry.space_group_name_H-M   'P 1'
#
loop_
_entity.id
_entity.type
_entity.pdbx_description
1 polymer ?
#
loop_
_entity_poly.entity_id
_entity_poly.type
_entity_poly.pdbx_seq_one_letter_code
_entity_poly.pdbx_strand_id
1 'polypeptide(L)' 'MVKKANHKPETKVFRIELEPVNEFISLDELEAKLKRIAGGVGVRVISALPVDETAEQNQTGNLPAKIKESPN' A
#
# COMPACT_ATOMS: atom_id res chain seq x y z
N MET A 1 -35.75 -16.98 14.87
CA MET A 1 -34.94 -15.75 14.90
C MET A 1 -33.61 -16.03 14.22
N VAL A 2 -33.37 -15.51 13.01
CA VAL A 2 -32.13 -15.75 12.27
C VAL A 2 -31.11 -14.71 12.71
N LYS A 3 -30.04 -15.12 13.40
CA LYS A 3 -28.92 -14.23 13.75
C LYS A 3 -28.23 -13.82 12.45
N LYS A 4 -28.35 -12.54 12.06
CA LYS A 4 -27.59 -11.98 10.95
C LYS A 4 -26.11 -11.99 11.33
N ALA A 5 -25.31 -12.81 10.66
CA ALA A 5 -23.87 -12.81 10.82
C ALA A 5 -23.34 -11.42 10.41
N ASN A 6 -22.70 -10.74 11.35
CA ASN A 6 -22.11 -9.43 11.13
C ASN A 6 -20.74 -9.64 10.45
N HIS A 7 -20.76 -9.96 9.16
CA HIS A 7 -19.56 -10.16 8.38
C HIS A 7 -19.00 -8.78 7.99
N LYS A 8 -18.05 -8.26 8.77
CA LYS A 8 -17.23 -7.14 8.30
C LYS A 8 -16.40 -7.68 7.14
N PRO A 9 -16.49 -7.11 5.92
CA PRO A 9 -15.61 -7.52 4.84
C PRO A 9 -14.17 -7.19 5.25
N GLU A 10 -13.30 -8.20 5.27
CA GLU A 10 -11.87 -7.96 5.41
C GLU A 10 -11.39 -7.18 4.19
N THR A 11 -10.91 -5.96 4.42
CA THR A 11 -10.32 -5.14 3.36
C THR A 11 -9.03 -5.82 2.89
N LYS A 12 -9.00 -6.28 1.64
CA LYS A 12 -7.80 -6.80 1.00
C LYS A 12 -7.07 -5.67 0.26
N VAL A 13 -5.78 -5.51 0.55
CA VAL A 13 -4.90 -4.51 -0.08
C VAL A 13 -3.83 -5.24 -0.89
N PHE A 14 -3.55 -4.74 -2.09
CA PHE A 14 -2.53 -5.27 -3.00
C PHE A 14 -1.45 -4.20 -3.22
N ARG A 15 -0.17 -4.61 -3.28
CA ARG A 15 0.98 -3.73 -3.59
C ARG A 15 1.41 -3.98 -5.04
N ILE A 16 1.63 -2.90 -5.79
CA ILE A 16 2.10 -2.92 -7.17
C ILE A 16 3.34 -2.03 -7.23
N GLU A 17 4.40 -2.53 -7.85
CA GLU A 17 5.64 -1.80 -8.10
C GLU A 17 5.80 -1.62 -9.61
N LEU A 18 6.20 -0.42 -10.03
CA LEU A 18 6.28 -0.01 -11.42
C LEU A 18 7.60 0.69 -11.67
N GLU A 19 8.24 0.38 -12.78
CA GLU A 19 9.42 1.09 -13.26
C GLU A 19 9.09 1.88 -14.53
N PRO A 20 9.65 3.09 -14.71
CA PRO A 20 9.49 3.83 -15.94
C PRO A 20 10.26 3.15 -17.07
N VAL A 21 9.55 2.78 -18.14
CA VAL A 21 10.16 2.27 -19.39
C VAL A 21 10.38 3.38 -20.43
N ASN A 22 9.88 4.58 -20.16
CA ASN A 22 10.21 5.80 -20.89
C ASN A 22 10.40 6.97 -19.91
N GLU A 23 11.19 7.97 -20.30
CA GLU A 23 11.48 9.15 -19.48
C GLU A 23 10.39 10.24 -19.56
N PHE A 24 9.38 10.06 -20.40
CA PHE A 24 8.40 11.08 -20.76
C PHE A 24 7.04 10.91 -20.05
N ILE A 25 6.87 9.88 -19.22
CA ILE A 25 5.60 9.65 -18.54
C ILE A 25 5.41 10.62 -17.37
N SER A 26 4.36 11.44 -17.45
CA SER A 26 3.97 12.32 -16.35
C SER A 26 3.20 11.55 -15.27
N LEU A 27 3.22 12.06 -14.03
CA LEU A 27 2.48 11.47 -12.90
C LEU A 27 0.97 11.41 -13.18
N ASP A 28 0.42 12.46 -13.81
CA ASP A 28 -1.00 12.53 -14.15
C ASP A 28 -1.41 11.46 -15.17
N GLU A 29 -0.58 11.24 -16.20
CA GLU A 29 -0.80 10.20 -17.20
C GLU A 29 -0.64 8.80 -16.61
N LEU A 30 0.32 8.61 -15.70
CA LEU A 30 0.49 7.37 -14.96
C LEU A 30 -0.76 7.06 -14.14
N GLU A 31 -1.22 8.01 -13.34
CA GLU A 31 -2.40 7.84 -12.49
C GLU A 31 -3.67 7.55 -13.31
N ALA A 32 -3.87 8.27 -14.42
CA ALA A 32 -5.01 8.05 -15.32
C ALA A 32 -4.99 6.63 -15.92
N LYS A 33 -3.82 6.15 -16.36
CA LYS A 33 -3.66 4.78 -16.90
C LYS A 33 -3.88 3.73 -15.82
N LEU A 34 -3.33 3.93 -14.62
CA LEU A 34 -3.51 3.00 -13.50
C LEU A 34 -4.97 2.91 -13.07
N LYS A 35 -5.69 4.04 -12.99
CA LYS A 35 -7.13 4.05 -12.70
C LYS A 35 -7.93 3.23 -13.72
N ARG A 36 -7.58 3.33 -15.01
CA ARG A 36 -8.21 2.56 -16.08
C ARG A 36 -7.96 1.06 -15.94
N ILE A 37 -6.72 0.65 -15.69
CA ILE A 37 -6.34 -0.76 -15.49
C ILE A 37 -7.00 -1.32 -14.22
N ALA A 38 -6.93 -0.58 -13.12
CA ALA A 38 -7.53 -0.95 -11.85
C ALA A 38 -9.04 -1.21 -11.98
N GLY A 39 -9.76 -0.32 -12.67
CA GLY A 39 -11.18 -0.48 -12.96
C GLY A 39 -11.48 -1.75 -13.76
N GLY A 40 -10.59 -2.14 -14.69
CA GLY A 40 -10.73 -3.37 -15.48
C GLY A 40 -10.56 -4.66 -14.68
N VAL A 41 -9.87 -4.63 -13.54
CA VAL A 41 -9.62 -5.80 -12.69
C VAL A 41 -10.40 -5.78 -11.36
N GLY A 42 -11.36 -4.85 -11.22
CA GLY A 42 -12.21 -4.76 -10.03
C GLY A 42 -11.54 -4.16 -8.81
N VAL A 43 -10.44 -3.40 -8.98
CA VAL A 43 -9.75 -2.68 -7.89
C VAL A 43 -9.81 -1.17 -8.11
N ARG A 44 -9.42 -0.41 -7.09
CA ARG A 44 -9.36 1.06 -7.16
C ARG A 44 -7.95 1.51 -6.74
N VAL A 45 -7.39 2.44 -7.52
CA VAL A 45 -6.17 3.15 -7.11
C VAL A 45 -6.52 4.08 -5.94
N ILE A 46 -5.87 3.88 -4.80
CA ILE A 46 -6.06 4.71 -3.59
C ILE A 46 -5.07 5.88 -3.58
N SER A 47 -3.81 5.64 -3.94
CA SER A 47 -2.77 6.67 -4.14
C SER A 47 -1.77 6.24 -5.22
N ALA A 48 -1.17 7.21 -5.89
CA ALA A 48 -0.03 7.06 -6.78
C ALA A 48 0.93 8.23 -6.50
N LEU A 49 2.07 7.96 -5.88
CA LEU A 49 3.06 8.97 -5.53
C LEU A 49 4.44 8.50 -6.01
N PRO A 50 5.30 9.40 -6.51
CA PRO A 50 6.69 9.05 -6.78
C PRO A 50 7.35 8.65 -5.45
N VAL A 51 8.07 7.54 -5.48
CA VAL A 51 8.94 7.14 -4.36
C VAL A 51 10.32 7.65 -4.70
N ASP A 52 10.78 8.68 -4.00
CA ASP A 52 12.18 9.09 -4.08
C ASP A 52 13.02 7.97 -3.45
N GLU A 53 13.92 7.35 -4.21
CA GLU A 53 14.84 6.29 -3.73
C GLU A 53 15.73 6.76 -2.56
N THR A 54 15.80 8.07 -2.30
CA THR A 54 16.55 8.65 -1.18
C THR A 54 15.82 8.66 0.16
N ALA A 55 14.54 8.28 0.22
CA ALA A 55 13.76 8.28 1.46
C ALA A 55 13.83 6.96 2.27
N GLU A 56 14.34 5.87 1.70
CA GLU A 56 14.31 4.52 2.33
C GLU A 56 15.61 4.10 3.04
N GLN A 57 16.28 5.02 3.76
CA GLN A 57 17.30 4.63 4.76
C GLN A 57 16.98 5.02 6.21
N ASN A 58 15.87 5.71 6.49
CA ASN A 58 15.55 6.15 7.85
C ASN A 58 14.13 5.77 8.29
N GLN A 59 13.80 4.47 8.31
CA GLN A 59 12.67 3.98 9.12
C GLN A 59 12.64 2.47 9.37
N THR A 60 13.81 1.85 9.61
CA THR A 60 13.89 0.51 10.25
C THR A 60 14.61 0.66 11.58
N GLY A 61 14.00 1.38 12.52
CA GLY A 61 14.63 1.72 13.78
C GLY A 61 13.66 2.14 14.87
N ASN A 62 12.49 1.49 14.96
CA ASN A 62 11.71 1.56 16.20
C ASN A 62 10.77 0.36 16.33
N LEU A 63 11.34 -0.82 16.57
CA LEU A 63 10.59 -1.88 17.25
C LEU A 63 10.53 -1.51 18.74
N PRO A 64 9.33 -1.44 19.35
CA PRO A 64 9.20 -1.10 20.76
C PRO A 64 9.90 -2.15 21.64
N ALA A 65 10.72 -1.65 22.56
CA ALA A 65 11.46 -2.44 23.54
C ALA A 65 10.54 -3.46 24.25
N LYS A 66 10.86 -4.74 24.11
CA LYS A 66 10.31 -5.76 25.01
C LYS A 66 11.03 -5.62 26.36
N ILE A 67 10.47 -4.78 27.21
CA ILE A 67 10.73 -4.84 28.65
C ILE A 67 10.15 -6.17 29.12
N LYS A 68 11.01 -7.10 29.53
CA LYS A 68 10.65 -8.20 30.42
C LYS A 68 11.74 -8.37 31.47
N GLU A 69 11.45 -7.71 32.59
CA GLU A 69 11.80 -8.01 33.98
C GLU A 69 12.68 -9.26 34.24
N SER A 70 13.84 -9.03 34.88
CA SER A 70 14.44 -9.92 35.88
C SER A 70 13.45 -10.12 37.04
N PRO A 71 13.44 -11.22 37.84
CA PRO A 71 14.64 -11.82 38.46
C PRO A 71 14.60 -13.36 38.71
N ASN A 72 15.76 -13.98 38.91
CA ASN A 72 16.26 -14.52 40.19
C ASN A 72 17.61 -15.22 39.99
#